data_AF-A0A2D6TV94-F1
#
_entry.id   AF-A0A2D6TV94-F1
#
_cell.length_a   1.000
_cell.length_b   1.000
_cell.length_c   1.000
_cell.angle_alpha   90.00
_cell.angle_beta   90.00
_cell.angle_gamma   90.00
#
_symmetry.space_group_name_H-M   'P 1'
#
loop_
_entity.id
_entity.type
_entity.pdbx_description
1 polymer ?
#
loop_
_entity_poly.entity_id
_entity_poly.type
_entity_poly.pdbx_seq_one_letter_code
_entity_poly.pdbx_strand_id
1 'polypeptide(L)'
;MKLVKRIQILCLFCFITLCLGVAGSMASDDVAIDVFHDVRMEGLSLKSTAEEINSFITSQSYMNCEHVDVPAKVSKSKKRPSVPRRREWHCMSSDIELPGILEIQMYADVLTYINYEKRYKTEQSQNNAVQMAINTFDKLKKAGLSDEATDKNNYVSYYTNDIIGKSDGAFMHSLKSRIRPVCDGTAAYFNLLMTANKIPEKSVYSARMQLERNHFPLNCAR
;
A
#
# COMPACT_ATOMS: atom_id res chain seq x y z
N MET A 1 -48.70 32.12 11.85
CA MET A 1 -47.25 32.37 12.08
C MET A 1 -46.45 31.21 12.70
N LYS A 2 -47.04 30.15 13.29
CA LYS A 2 -46.27 29.04 13.89
C LYS A 2 -45.80 27.95 12.91
N LEU A 3 -46.43 27.84 11.74
CA LEU A 3 -46.12 26.78 10.75
C LEU A 3 -44.83 27.06 9.96
N VAL A 4 -44.59 28.33 9.60
CA VAL A 4 -43.43 28.76 8.79
C VAL A 4 -42.09 28.55 9.54
N LYS A 5 -42.07 28.75 10.87
CA LYS A 5 -40.89 28.49 11.72
C LYS A 5 -40.51 27.01 11.79
N ARG A 6 -41.47 26.07 11.69
CA ARG A 6 -41.18 24.64 11.75
C ARG A 6 -40.54 24.12 10.46
N ILE A 7 -40.92 24.69 9.31
CA ILE A 7 -40.35 24.33 8.00
C ILE A 7 -38.90 24.82 7.88
N GLN A 8 -38.59 26.03 8.37
CA GLN A 8 -37.22 26.55 8.38
C GLN A 8 -36.26 25.71 9.23
N ILE A 9 -36.71 25.18 10.38
CA ILE A 9 -35.88 24.31 11.24
C ILE A 9 -35.63 22.95 10.58
N LEU A 10 -36.62 22.38 9.88
CA LEU A 10 -36.44 21.11 9.14
C LEU A 10 -35.46 21.26 7.97
N CYS A 11 -35.53 22.35 7.22
CA CYS A 11 -34.58 22.63 6.14
C CYS A 11 -33.15 22.86 6.64
N LEU A 12 -32.99 23.51 7.81
CA LEU A 12 -31.67 23.70 8.42
C LEU A 12 -31.03 22.38 8.85
N PHE A 13 -31.83 21.45 9.39
CA PHE A 13 -31.36 20.11 9.78
C PHE A 13 -30.91 19.27 8.58
N CYS A 14 -31.63 19.32 7.45
CA CYS A 14 -31.23 18.65 6.21
C CYS A 14 -29.95 19.22 5.59
N PHE A 15 -29.71 20.53 5.72
CA PHE A 15 -28.48 21.15 5.21
C PHE A 15 -27.25 20.80 6.04
N ILE A 16 -27.39 20.72 7.37
CA ILE A 16 -26.27 20.36 8.26
C ILE A 16 -25.88 18.88 8.07
N THR A 17 -26.84 17.97 7.90
CA THR A 17 -26.53 16.55 7.63
C THR A 17 -25.95 16.33 6.23
N LEU A 18 -26.39 17.08 5.21
CA LEU A 18 -25.76 17.01 3.88
C LEU A 18 -24.32 17.54 3.89
N CYS A 19 -24.06 18.68 4.54
CA CYS A 19 -22.71 19.27 4.55
C CYS A 19 -21.70 18.48 5.41
N LEU A 20 -22.14 17.80 6.46
CA LEU A 20 -21.29 16.91 7.27
C LEU A 20 -20.91 15.62 6.51
N GLY A 21 -21.77 15.14 5.60
CA GLY A 21 -21.47 13.96 4.77
C GLY A 21 -20.36 14.16 3.75
N VAL A 22 -20.15 15.40 3.27
CA VAL A 22 -19.11 15.71 2.27
C VAL A 22 -17.76 16.06 2.91
N ALA A 23 -17.78 16.69 4.10
CA ALA A 23 -16.54 16.98 4.85
C ALA A 23 -15.90 15.71 5.44
N GLY A 24 -16.71 14.69 5.76
CA GLY A 24 -16.22 13.41 6.30
C GLY A 24 -15.41 12.58 5.29
N SER A 25 -15.68 12.70 3.98
CA SER A 25 -15.00 11.88 2.97
C SER A 25 -13.62 12.40 2.56
N MET A 26 -13.33 13.69 2.79
CA MET A 26 -12.00 14.24 2.46
C MET A 26 -11.00 14.04 3.59
N ALA A 27 -11.44 14.13 4.85
CA ALA A 27 -10.57 13.88 6.00
C ALA A 27 -10.23 12.39 6.19
N SER A 28 -11.07 11.47 5.70
CA SER A 28 -10.80 10.03 5.73
C SER A 28 -9.69 9.61 4.78
N ASP A 29 -9.61 10.26 3.61
CA ASP A 29 -8.65 9.88 2.58
C ASP A 29 -7.22 10.19 3.02
N ASP A 30 -6.99 11.34 3.64
CA ASP A 30 -5.66 11.74 4.14
C ASP A 30 -5.12 10.75 5.19
N VAL A 31 -5.95 10.35 6.16
CA VAL A 31 -5.58 9.39 7.20
C VAL A 31 -5.28 8.01 6.60
N ALA A 32 -6.04 7.58 5.59
CA ALA A 32 -5.79 6.32 4.93
C ALA A 32 -4.48 6.35 4.13
N ILE A 33 -4.20 7.44 3.40
CA ILE A 33 -2.95 7.64 2.67
C ILE A 33 -1.75 7.59 3.60
N ASP A 34 -1.84 8.18 4.80
CA ASP A 34 -0.81 8.09 5.81
C ASP A 34 -0.53 6.64 6.23
N VAL A 35 -1.59 5.83 6.41
CA VAL A 35 -1.43 4.40 6.67
C VAL A 35 -0.68 3.71 5.53
N PHE A 36 -1.02 3.97 4.27
CA PHE A 36 -0.29 3.41 3.11
C PHE A 36 1.19 3.78 3.12
N HIS A 37 1.54 5.02 3.48
CA HIS A 37 2.93 5.44 3.57
C HIS A 37 3.67 4.82 4.77
N ASP A 38 2.97 4.51 5.85
CA ASP A 38 3.55 3.95 7.08
C ASP A 38 3.71 2.42 7.09
N VAL A 39 2.94 1.72 6.23
CA VAL A 39 3.07 0.27 6.06
C VAL A 39 4.51 -0.05 5.67
N ARG A 40 5.12 -0.94 6.46
CA ARG A 40 6.51 -1.33 6.29
C ARG A 40 6.71 -2.81 6.52
N MET A 41 7.52 -3.44 5.67
CA MET A 41 7.96 -4.83 5.83
C MET A 41 9.49 -4.84 5.88
N GLU A 42 10.05 -5.37 6.98
CA GLU A 42 11.51 -5.38 7.23
C GLU A 42 12.16 -3.98 7.10
N GLY A 43 11.41 -2.93 7.46
CA GLY A 43 11.88 -1.54 7.41
C GLY A 43 11.66 -0.80 6.07
N LEU A 44 11.33 -1.51 4.99
CA LEU A 44 11.00 -0.89 3.70
C LEU A 44 9.56 -0.39 3.68
N SER A 45 9.35 0.85 3.23
CA SER A 45 8.03 1.50 3.09
C SER A 45 8.05 2.49 1.92
N LEU A 46 6.90 3.06 1.55
CA LEU A 46 6.85 4.14 0.55
C LEU A 46 7.60 5.41 0.98
N LYS A 47 7.96 5.55 2.26
CA LYS A 47 8.78 6.66 2.76
C LYS A 47 10.29 6.41 2.63
N SER A 48 10.71 5.21 2.22
CA SER A 48 12.13 4.85 2.20
C SER A 48 12.91 5.66 1.15
N THR A 49 14.13 6.07 1.50
CA THR A 49 15.04 6.74 0.56
C THR A 49 15.84 5.75 -0.26
N ALA A 50 16.46 6.21 -1.34
CA ALA A 50 17.36 5.38 -2.14
C ALA A 50 18.57 4.88 -1.33
N GLU A 51 19.08 5.68 -0.40
CA GLU A 51 20.16 5.28 0.51
C GLU A 51 19.70 4.16 1.45
N GLU A 52 18.50 4.28 2.03
CA GLU A 52 17.91 3.25 2.90
C GLU A 52 17.66 1.95 2.13
N ILE A 53 17.19 2.03 0.88
CA ILE A 53 16.98 0.88 0.01
C ILE A 53 18.31 0.17 -0.29
N ASN A 54 19.34 0.93 -0.68
CA ASN A 54 20.66 0.36 -0.95
C ASN A 54 21.28 -0.23 0.31
N SER A 55 21.09 0.41 1.47
CA SER A 55 21.55 -0.11 2.77
C SER A 55 20.84 -1.42 3.13
N PHE A 56 19.51 -1.46 2.94
CA PHE A 56 18.73 -2.67 3.12
C PHE A 56 19.23 -3.79 2.20
N ILE A 57 19.35 -3.56 0.90
CA ILE A 57 19.84 -4.54 -0.07
C ILE A 57 21.23 -5.05 0.34
N THR A 58 22.14 -4.15 0.70
CA THR A 58 23.50 -4.51 1.13
C THR A 58 23.50 -5.37 2.41
N SER A 59 22.56 -5.12 3.32
CA SER A 59 22.40 -5.94 4.54
C SER A 59 21.91 -7.37 4.25
N GLN A 60 21.29 -7.59 3.09
CA GLN A 60 20.81 -8.90 2.66
C GLN A 60 21.84 -9.54 1.73
N SER A 61 22.92 -10.07 2.29
CA SER A 61 24.07 -10.62 1.54
C SER A 61 23.73 -11.76 0.56
N TYR A 62 22.52 -12.31 0.66
CA TYR A 62 22.02 -13.39 -0.20
C TYR A 62 21.20 -12.87 -1.39
N MET A 63 20.89 -11.56 -1.47
CA MET A 63 20.14 -10.96 -2.59
C MET A 63 21.09 -10.53 -3.71
N ASN A 64 20.85 -11.05 -4.92
CA ASN A 64 21.52 -10.57 -6.13
C ASN A 64 20.62 -9.54 -6.80
N CYS A 65 21.15 -8.34 -7.04
CA CYS A 65 20.35 -7.21 -7.52
C CYS A 65 20.90 -6.62 -8.82
N GLU A 66 19.98 -6.35 -9.74
CA GLU A 66 20.18 -5.45 -10.86
C GLU A 66 19.63 -4.07 -10.48
N HIS A 67 20.42 -3.03 -10.77
CA HIS A 67 20.02 -1.64 -10.52
C HIS A 67 20.07 -0.84 -11.81
N VAL A 68 18.97 -0.18 -12.13
CA VAL A 68 18.83 0.71 -13.27
C VAL A 68 18.64 2.13 -12.77
N ASP A 69 19.48 3.05 -13.22
CA ASP A 69 19.39 4.47 -12.89
C ASP A 69 19.43 5.31 -14.18
N VAL A 70 18.27 5.87 -14.52
CA VAL A 70 18.11 6.75 -15.67
C VAL A 70 18.02 8.19 -15.18
N PRO A 71 18.99 9.05 -15.47
CA PRO A 71 18.99 10.44 -14.99
C PRO A 71 17.83 11.24 -15.60
N ALA A 72 17.41 12.29 -14.90
CA ALA A 72 16.40 13.20 -15.40
C ALA A 72 16.84 13.85 -16.72
N LYS A 73 15.92 13.96 -17.67
CA LYS A 73 16.16 14.59 -18.97
C LYS A 73 15.29 15.82 -19.13
N VAL A 74 15.93 16.98 -19.11
CA VAL A 74 15.27 18.25 -19.41
C VAL A 74 15.03 18.34 -20.91
N SER A 75 13.79 18.59 -21.31
CA SER A 75 13.47 18.82 -22.71
C SER A 75 13.95 20.20 -23.16
N LYS A 76 14.66 20.27 -24.30
CA LYS A 76 15.01 21.55 -24.95
C LYS A 76 13.82 22.20 -25.65
N SER A 77 12.73 21.46 -25.88
CA SER A 77 11.52 21.97 -26.53
C SER A 77 10.45 22.29 -25.49
N LYS A 78 9.89 23.51 -25.55
CA LYS A 78 8.79 23.95 -24.69
C LYS A 78 7.52 23.09 -24.82
N LYS A 79 7.36 22.35 -25.93
CA LYS A 79 6.19 21.49 -26.18
C LYS A 79 6.35 20.06 -25.66
N ARG A 80 7.57 19.65 -25.28
CA ARG A 80 7.83 18.28 -24.81
C ARG A 80 8.13 18.33 -23.30
N PRO A 81 7.41 17.56 -22.47
CA PRO A 81 7.67 17.53 -21.04
C PRO A 81 9.05 16.92 -20.74
N SER A 82 9.67 17.39 -19.66
CA SER A 82 10.88 16.78 -19.11
C SER A 82 10.57 15.37 -18.59
N VAL A 83 11.55 14.48 -18.66
CA VAL A 83 11.45 13.12 -18.11
C VAL A 83 12.13 13.12 -16.75
N PRO A 84 11.44 12.72 -15.66
CA PRO A 84 12.05 12.66 -14.34
C PRO A 84 13.11 11.55 -14.27
N ARG A 85 14.00 11.62 -13.25
CA ARG A 85 14.92 10.52 -12.94
C ARG A 85 14.09 9.28 -12.59
N ARG A 86 14.56 8.12 -13.03
CA ARG A 86 13.95 6.81 -12.73
C ARG A 86 15.01 5.88 -12.16
N ARG A 87 14.73 5.28 -11.01
CA ARG A 87 15.58 4.27 -10.38
C ARG A 87 14.77 3.01 -10.13
N GLU A 88 15.35 1.87 -10.46
CA GLU A 88 14.71 0.57 -10.32
C GLU A 88 15.70 -0.41 -9.73
N TRP A 89 15.25 -1.21 -8.75
CA TRP A 89 16.00 -2.34 -8.20
C TRP A 89 15.20 -3.60 -8.45
N HIS A 90 15.85 -4.60 -9.03
CA HIS A 90 15.31 -5.94 -9.18
C HIS A 90 16.26 -6.93 -8.52
N CYS A 91 15.82 -7.51 -7.41
CA CYS A 91 16.62 -8.40 -6.60
C CYS A 91 15.95 -9.75 -6.47
N MET A 92 16.75 -10.81 -6.55
CA MET A 92 16.33 -12.18 -6.31
C MET A 92 17.29 -12.85 -5.34
N SER A 93 16.74 -13.61 -4.40
CA SER A 93 17.53 -14.41 -3.47
C SER A 93 18.33 -15.47 -4.22
N SER A 94 19.61 -15.57 -3.91
CA SER A 94 20.46 -16.70 -4.29
C SER A 94 20.31 -17.90 -3.35
N ASP A 95 19.67 -17.71 -2.20
CA ASP A 95 19.40 -18.76 -1.22
C ASP A 95 18.17 -19.56 -1.64
N ILE A 96 18.39 -20.82 -2.01
CA ILE A 96 17.36 -21.77 -2.45
C ILE A 96 16.42 -22.14 -1.28
N GLU A 97 16.93 -22.16 -0.04
CA GLU A 97 16.12 -22.47 1.14
C GLU A 97 15.27 -21.27 1.57
N LEU A 98 15.74 -20.05 1.29
CA LEU A 98 15.06 -18.80 1.58
C LEU A 98 14.87 -17.95 0.32
N PRO A 99 14.01 -18.40 -0.62
CA PRO A 99 13.69 -17.61 -1.77
C PRO A 99 13.06 -16.29 -1.34
N GLY A 100 13.36 -15.25 -2.12
CA GLY A 100 12.84 -13.93 -1.92
C GLY A 100 13.03 -13.09 -3.18
N ILE A 101 12.13 -12.12 -3.35
CA ILE A 101 12.11 -11.20 -4.48
C ILE A 101 11.95 -9.81 -3.88
N LEU A 102 12.76 -8.86 -4.33
CA LEU A 102 12.56 -7.45 -4.05
C LEU A 102 12.55 -6.67 -5.36
N GLU A 103 11.46 -6.00 -5.64
CA GLU A 103 11.31 -5.10 -6.77
C GLU A 103 10.94 -3.71 -6.24
N ILE A 104 11.66 -2.70 -6.69
CA ILE A 104 11.46 -1.32 -6.27
C ILE A 104 11.50 -0.42 -7.49
N GLN A 105 10.57 0.53 -7.57
CA GLN A 105 10.61 1.60 -8.56
C GLN A 105 10.48 2.96 -7.88
N MET A 106 11.34 3.88 -8.30
CA MET A 106 11.33 5.29 -7.91
C MET A 106 11.29 6.18 -9.14
N TYR A 107 10.44 7.20 -9.08
CA TYR A 107 10.32 8.26 -10.09
C TYR A 107 10.39 9.62 -9.41
N ALA A 108 11.22 10.53 -9.94
CA ALA A 108 11.45 11.85 -9.34
C ALA A 108 11.77 11.76 -7.83
N ASP A 109 12.56 10.76 -7.45
CA ASP A 109 12.98 10.46 -6.08
C ASP A 109 11.85 10.06 -5.11
N VAL A 110 10.66 9.76 -5.63
CA VAL A 110 9.53 9.19 -4.88
C VAL A 110 9.38 7.71 -5.20
N LEU A 111 9.17 6.88 -4.18
CA LEU A 111 8.83 5.47 -4.34
C LEU A 111 7.42 5.31 -4.88
N THR A 112 7.30 4.60 -5.99
CA THR A 112 6.02 4.38 -6.66
C THR A 112 5.60 2.92 -6.61
N TYR A 113 6.56 2.02 -6.41
CA TYR A 113 6.30 0.59 -6.31
C TYR A 113 7.33 -0.08 -5.39
N ILE A 114 6.83 -0.97 -4.53
CA ILE A 114 7.61 -1.92 -3.76
C ILE A 114 6.87 -3.25 -3.86
N ASN A 115 7.57 -4.31 -4.23
CA ASN A 115 7.10 -5.67 -4.08
C ASN A 115 8.21 -6.46 -3.39
N TYR A 116 7.95 -6.87 -2.16
CA TYR A 116 8.89 -7.64 -1.36
C TYR A 116 8.25 -8.94 -0.91
N GLU A 117 8.80 -10.05 -1.38
CA GLU A 117 8.39 -11.40 -1.03
C GLU A 117 9.58 -12.11 -0.37
N LYS A 118 9.33 -12.84 0.71
CA LYS A 118 10.35 -13.65 1.38
C LYS A 118 9.77 -14.91 1.99
N ARG A 119 10.59 -15.96 2.00
CA ARG A 119 10.41 -17.11 2.89
C ARG A 119 11.09 -16.86 4.23
N TYR A 120 10.50 -17.40 5.28
CA TYR A 120 10.99 -17.37 6.64
C TYR A 120 11.45 -18.76 7.07
N LYS A 121 12.49 -18.79 7.93
CA LYS A 121 12.96 -20.01 8.58
C LYS A 121 11.96 -20.56 9.60
N THR A 122 11.12 -19.69 10.18
CA THR A 122 10.25 -20.06 11.30
C THR A 122 8.83 -19.57 11.08
N GLU A 123 7.88 -20.31 11.67
CA GLU A 123 6.48 -19.90 11.76
C GLU A 123 6.32 -18.56 12.50
N GLN A 124 7.07 -18.35 13.58
CA GLN A 124 6.97 -17.12 14.37
C GLN A 124 7.22 -15.86 13.54
N SER A 125 8.22 -15.88 12.65
CA SER A 125 8.50 -14.75 11.77
C SER A 125 7.37 -14.50 10.77
N GLN A 126 6.71 -15.56 10.29
CA GLN A 126 5.54 -15.43 9.42
C GLN A 126 4.31 -14.95 10.18
N ASN A 127 4.10 -15.38 11.43
CA ASN A 127 3.04 -14.89 12.30
C ASN A 127 3.16 -13.38 12.56
N ASN A 128 4.38 -12.84 12.64
CA ASN A 128 4.59 -11.39 12.72
C ASN A 128 4.06 -10.66 11.47
N ALA A 129 4.24 -11.24 10.27
CA ALA A 129 3.71 -10.70 9.03
C ALA A 129 2.17 -10.79 8.97
N VAL A 130 1.59 -11.88 9.48
CA VAL A 130 0.13 -12.01 9.67
C VAL A 130 -0.40 -10.89 10.57
N GLN A 131 0.21 -10.70 11.74
CA GLN A 131 -0.21 -9.66 12.67
C GLN A 131 -0.05 -8.25 12.08
N MET A 132 1.00 -8.01 11.29
CA MET A 132 1.18 -6.77 10.56
C MET A 132 0.04 -6.51 9.57
N ALA A 133 -0.40 -7.53 8.83
CA ALA A 133 -1.54 -7.42 7.92
C ALA A 133 -2.83 -7.12 8.70
N ILE A 134 -3.12 -7.84 9.80
CA ILE A 134 -4.30 -7.58 10.64
C ILE A 134 -4.29 -6.14 11.18
N ASN A 135 -3.17 -5.70 11.75
CA ASN A 135 -3.04 -4.34 12.29
C ASN A 135 -3.22 -3.28 11.20
N THR A 136 -2.76 -3.55 9.99
CA THR A 136 -2.92 -2.64 8.84
C THR A 136 -4.37 -2.59 8.38
N PHE A 137 -5.07 -3.72 8.34
CA PHE A 137 -6.51 -3.80 8.07
C PHE A 137 -7.28 -2.93 9.06
N ASP A 138 -7.03 -3.09 10.36
CA ASP A 138 -7.72 -2.34 11.41
C ASP A 138 -7.48 -0.83 11.30
N LYS A 139 -6.25 -0.42 10.97
CA LYS A 139 -5.92 0.99 10.74
C LYS A 139 -6.66 1.56 9.53
N LEU A 140 -6.71 0.82 8.42
CA LEU A 140 -7.41 1.25 7.20
C LEU A 140 -8.92 1.31 7.40
N LYS A 141 -9.53 0.33 8.09
CA LYS A 141 -10.95 0.39 8.47
C LYS A 141 -11.25 1.59 9.35
N LYS A 142 -10.40 1.87 10.35
CA LYS A 142 -10.52 3.05 11.23
C LYS A 142 -10.32 4.37 10.48
N ALA A 143 -9.52 4.37 9.42
CA ALA A 143 -9.35 5.50 8.53
C ALA A 143 -10.57 5.74 7.61
N GLY A 144 -11.59 4.87 7.65
CA GLY A 144 -12.84 5.05 6.93
C GLY A 144 -12.99 4.19 5.68
N LEU A 145 -12.04 3.30 5.37
CA LEU A 145 -12.17 2.42 4.21
C LEU A 145 -13.26 1.37 4.45
N SER A 146 -14.13 1.24 3.46
CA SER A 146 -15.23 0.27 3.48
C SER A 146 -14.80 -1.07 2.86
N ASP A 147 -15.70 -2.03 2.82
CA ASP A 147 -15.41 -3.30 2.14
C ASP A 147 -15.56 -3.12 0.62
N GLU A 148 -14.84 -3.92 -0.18
CA GLU A 148 -14.80 -3.79 -1.66
C GLU A 148 -16.19 -3.84 -2.34
N ALA A 149 -17.12 -4.59 -1.76
CA ALA A 149 -18.50 -4.65 -2.24
C ALA A 149 -19.27 -3.32 -2.07
N THR A 150 -18.86 -2.49 -1.11
CA THR A 150 -19.47 -1.19 -0.80
C THR A 150 -18.85 -0.08 -1.64
N ASP A 151 -17.52 -0.02 -1.72
CA ASP A 151 -16.80 0.96 -2.53
C ASP A 151 -15.61 0.30 -3.27
N LYS A 152 -15.71 0.18 -4.60
CA LYS A 152 -14.66 -0.44 -5.43
C LYS A 152 -13.39 0.41 -5.59
N ASN A 153 -13.46 1.69 -5.24
CA ASN A 153 -12.36 2.64 -5.37
C ASN A 153 -11.64 2.90 -4.04
N ASN A 154 -12.36 2.83 -2.91
CA ASN A 154 -11.82 3.06 -1.57
C ASN A 154 -12.21 1.93 -0.62
N TYR A 155 -11.42 0.86 -0.61
CA TYR A 155 -11.71 -0.32 0.18
C TYR A 155 -10.51 -0.92 0.88
N VAL A 156 -10.82 -1.70 1.90
CA VAL A 156 -9.91 -2.65 2.51
C VAL A 156 -10.66 -3.96 2.76
N SER A 157 -10.02 -5.07 2.41
CA SER A 157 -10.56 -6.41 2.58
C SER A 157 -9.49 -7.30 3.20
N TYR A 158 -9.87 -8.13 4.16
CA TYR A 158 -9.00 -9.12 4.79
C TYR A 158 -9.64 -10.50 4.72
N TYR A 159 -8.90 -11.48 4.21
CA TYR A 159 -9.36 -12.85 4.03
C TYR A 159 -8.37 -13.83 4.66
N THR A 160 -8.90 -14.90 5.22
CA THR A 160 -8.13 -16.06 5.68
C THR A 160 -8.77 -17.29 5.07
N ASN A 161 -7.99 -18.08 4.33
CA ASN A 161 -8.48 -19.27 3.65
C ASN A 161 -7.53 -20.43 3.90
N ASP A 162 -8.08 -21.63 4.05
CA ASP A 162 -7.32 -22.87 3.95
C ASP A 162 -6.79 -23.04 2.51
N ILE A 163 -5.59 -23.60 2.37
CA ILE A 163 -5.02 -23.86 1.06
C ILE A 163 -5.56 -25.20 0.55
N ILE A 164 -6.48 -25.15 -0.40
CA ILE A 164 -7.13 -26.33 -1.00
C ILE A 164 -6.06 -27.30 -1.53
N GLY A 165 -6.17 -28.58 -1.16
CA GLY A 165 -5.26 -29.64 -1.59
C GLY A 165 -3.91 -29.66 -0.85
N LYS A 166 -3.84 -29.06 0.34
CA LYS A 166 -2.71 -29.15 1.27
C LYS A 166 -3.12 -29.84 2.57
N SER A 167 -2.12 -30.20 3.39
CA SER A 167 -2.39 -30.83 4.69
C SER A 167 -3.11 -29.89 5.65
N ASP A 168 -3.74 -30.46 6.67
CA ASP A 168 -4.35 -29.71 7.77
C ASP A 168 -3.39 -28.66 8.34
N GLY A 169 -3.90 -27.44 8.54
CA GLY A 169 -3.13 -26.31 9.05
C GLY A 169 -2.37 -25.49 7.99
N ALA A 170 -2.54 -25.79 6.69
CA ALA A 170 -2.08 -24.93 5.61
C ALA A 170 -3.09 -23.80 5.33
N PHE A 171 -2.67 -22.55 5.50
CA PHE A 171 -3.54 -21.38 5.33
C PHE A 171 -2.83 -20.21 4.65
N MET A 172 -3.64 -19.33 4.07
CA MET A 172 -3.24 -18.06 3.48
C MET A 172 -4.03 -16.93 4.12
N HIS A 173 -3.32 -15.90 4.57
CA HIS A 173 -3.89 -14.59 4.86
C HIS A 173 -3.67 -13.65 3.68
N SER A 174 -4.67 -12.82 3.39
CA SER A 174 -4.57 -11.79 2.35
C SER A 174 -5.28 -10.52 2.79
N LEU A 175 -4.53 -9.43 2.88
CA LEU A 175 -5.05 -8.07 2.94
C LEU A 175 -4.96 -7.46 1.55
N LYS A 176 -6.06 -6.86 1.08
CA LYS A 176 -6.09 -6.04 -0.13
C LYS A 176 -6.71 -4.69 0.19
N SER A 177 -6.09 -3.62 -0.28
CA SER A 177 -6.65 -2.29 -0.16
C SER A 177 -6.37 -1.45 -1.39
N ARG A 178 -7.31 -0.56 -1.69
CA ARG A 178 -7.18 0.49 -2.69
C ARG A 178 -7.79 1.76 -2.14
N ILE A 179 -7.16 2.89 -2.45
CA ILE A 179 -7.75 4.22 -2.34
C ILE A 179 -7.49 4.98 -3.64
N ARG A 180 -8.44 5.81 -4.07
CA ARG A 180 -8.32 6.68 -5.25
C ARG A 180 -8.61 8.14 -4.91
N PRO A 181 -7.67 8.81 -4.23
CA PRO A 181 -7.87 10.21 -3.84
C PRO A 181 -7.66 11.14 -5.04
N VAL A 182 -8.04 12.41 -4.87
CA VAL A 182 -7.69 13.49 -5.79
C VAL A 182 -6.62 14.36 -5.15
N CYS A 183 -5.41 14.32 -5.70
CA CYS A 183 -4.23 15.02 -5.19
C CYS A 183 -3.82 16.11 -6.19
N ASP A 184 -3.68 17.36 -5.73
CA ASP A 184 -3.41 18.52 -6.61
C ASP A 184 -4.37 18.61 -7.82
N GLY A 185 -5.64 18.26 -7.64
CA GLY A 185 -6.65 18.23 -8.72
C GLY A 185 -6.48 17.08 -9.72
N THR A 186 -5.54 16.15 -9.48
CA THR A 186 -5.26 14.98 -10.32
C THR A 186 -5.67 13.70 -9.60
N ALA A 187 -6.33 12.79 -10.32
CA ALA A 187 -6.68 11.48 -9.77
C ALA A 187 -5.41 10.67 -9.45
N ALA A 188 -5.29 10.25 -8.20
CA ALA A 188 -4.25 9.37 -7.71
C ALA A 188 -4.84 8.00 -7.32
N TYR A 189 -3.98 7.05 -7.06
CA TYR A 189 -4.29 5.74 -6.53
C TYR A 189 -3.17 5.27 -5.62
N PHE A 190 -3.56 4.49 -4.62
CA PHE A 190 -2.66 3.67 -3.84
C PHE A 190 -3.24 2.26 -3.77
N ASN A 191 -2.42 1.24 -4.04
CA ASN A 191 -2.78 -0.17 -3.90
C ASN A 191 -1.85 -0.82 -2.88
N LEU A 192 -2.44 -1.67 -2.03
CA LEU A 192 -1.73 -2.47 -1.04
C LEU A 192 -2.21 -3.91 -1.14
N LEU A 193 -1.25 -4.82 -1.22
CA LEU A 193 -1.46 -6.25 -1.05
C LEU A 193 -0.48 -6.75 -0.01
N MET A 194 -0.99 -7.40 1.03
CA MET A 194 -0.15 -8.19 1.94
C MET A 194 -0.65 -9.62 1.94
N THR A 195 0.25 -10.58 1.83
CA THR A 195 -0.09 -12.00 1.98
C THR A 195 0.87 -12.67 2.94
N ALA A 196 0.39 -13.69 3.62
CA ALA A 196 1.21 -14.55 4.45
C ALA A 196 0.69 -15.99 4.35
N ASN A 197 1.59 -16.92 4.04
CA ASN A 197 1.27 -18.31 3.77
C ASN A 197 1.98 -19.23 4.76
N LYS A 198 1.27 -20.27 5.20
CA LYS A 198 1.78 -21.38 5.99
C LYS A 198 1.47 -22.68 5.26
N ILE A 199 2.49 -23.49 4.98
CA ILE A 199 2.35 -24.86 4.42
C ILE A 199 3.26 -25.77 5.27
N PRO A 200 2.75 -26.35 6.37
CA PRO A 200 3.54 -27.07 7.35
C PRO A 200 4.29 -28.28 6.78
N GLU A 201 3.66 -29.05 5.90
CA GLU A 201 4.22 -30.28 5.35
C GLU A 201 5.45 -30.05 4.45
N LYS A 202 5.65 -28.80 4.02
CA LYS A 202 6.83 -28.36 3.25
C LYS A 202 7.74 -27.43 4.03
N SER A 203 7.44 -27.17 5.31
CA SER A 203 8.09 -26.13 6.12
C SER A 203 8.16 -24.79 5.39
N VAL A 204 7.08 -24.41 4.69
CA VAL A 204 7.02 -23.14 3.96
C VAL A 204 6.25 -22.13 4.80
N TYR A 205 6.97 -21.07 5.18
CA TYR A 205 6.43 -19.90 5.83
C TYR A 205 6.84 -18.72 4.97
N SER A 206 5.91 -17.99 4.36
CA SER A 206 6.27 -16.85 3.51
C SER A 206 5.34 -15.68 3.73
N ALA A 207 5.82 -14.49 3.38
CA ALA A 207 4.99 -13.31 3.28
C ALA A 207 5.40 -12.45 2.10
N ARG A 208 4.45 -11.65 1.64
CA ARG A 208 4.64 -10.65 0.60
C ARG A 208 3.97 -9.35 1.01
N MET A 209 4.64 -8.24 0.70
CA MET A 209 4.06 -6.90 0.71
C MET A 209 4.25 -6.29 -0.67
N GLN A 210 3.17 -5.81 -1.25
CA GLN A 210 3.19 -4.99 -2.44
C GLN A 210 2.49 -3.66 -2.16
N LEU A 211 3.21 -2.57 -2.39
CA LEU A 211 2.73 -1.19 -2.32
C LEU A 211 2.92 -0.55 -3.69
N GLU A 212 1.89 0.12 -4.19
CA GLU A 212 1.93 0.78 -5.50
C GLU A 212 1.16 2.10 -5.43
N ARG A 213 1.69 3.14 -6.10
CA ARG A 213 1.01 4.43 -6.31
C ARG A 213 1.36 4.99 -7.70
N ASN A 214 0.67 6.06 -8.11
CA ASN A 214 0.99 6.75 -9.36
C ASN A 214 2.48 7.11 -9.47
N HIS A 215 3.00 7.07 -10.69
CA HIS A 215 4.39 7.39 -11.02
C HIS A 215 4.78 8.87 -10.80
N PHE A 216 3.81 9.74 -10.55
CA PHE A 216 4.05 11.16 -10.36
C PHE A 216 4.04 11.51 -8.87
N PRO A 217 5.01 12.32 -8.42
CA PRO A 217 4.92 12.94 -7.10
C PRO A 217 3.68 13.85 -7.12
N LEU A 218 2.64 13.42 -6.41
CA LEU A 218 1.43 14.19 -6.17
C LEU A 218 1.41 14.49 -4.67
N ASN A 219 1.12 15.74 -4.32
CA ASN A 219 0.87 16.09 -2.94
C ASN A 219 -0.59 15.74 -2.63
N CYS A 220 -0.77 14.64 -1.92
CA CYS A 220 -2.08 14.22 -1.44
C CYS A 220 -2.40 14.80 -0.06
N ALA A 221 -1.44 15.45 0.60
CA ALA A 221 -1.66 16.10 1.87
C ALA A 221 -2.15 17.55 1.65
N ARG A 222 -3.12 17.96 2.47
CA ARG A 222 -3.41 19.38 2.71
C ARG A 222 -2.82 19.83 4.03
#